data_AF-A0A928LV83-F1
#
_entry.id   AF-A0A928LV83-F1
#
_cell.length_a   1.000
_cell.length_b   1.000
_cell.length_c   1.000
_cell.angle_alpha   90.00
_cell.angle_beta   90.00
_cell.angle_gamma   90.00
#
_symmetry.space_group_name_H-M   'P 1'
#
loop_
_entity.id
_entity.type
_entity.pdbx_description
1 polymer ?
#
loop_
_entity_poly.entity_id
_entity_poly.type
_entity_poly.pdbx_seq_one_letter_code
_entity_poly.pdbx_strand_id
1 'polypeptide(L)'
;MQLHLAVTPEHLERALALTAHVAHAAFRIGEDGALLSRALPAALQGGVMVVDCAVSFPAAAVEDAARQLLRVCLRRSFSGVVLDAPDTSSPSVLALAQQLQPMAAQYRRRLYVPECLAHAAPDATVLVCTALSGGSLQQRLEEACAQYGPSRIALDLQRLMMEFPIPCPGGEGTPLTAKELQQHRQGRCVYYCDELCAHYFTRRGGRETRFILYDDADTLRRKMELAQALGIGEGFLMWPETEDLLEKLFDKKKEGEP
;
A
#
# COMPACT_ATOMS: atom_id res chain seq x y z
N MET A 1 -4.16 -13.82 -6.49
CA MET A 1 -3.49 -12.51 -6.54
C MET A 1 -2.07 -12.64 -6.01
N GLN A 2 -1.10 -11.93 -6.60
CA GLN A 2 0.26 -11.81 -6.06
C GLN A 2 0.31 -10.69 -5.02
N LEU A 3 0.63 -11.04 -3.78
CA LEU A 3 0.60 -10.13 -2.64
C LEU A 3 2.03 -9.80 -2.19
N HIS A 4 2.40 -8.52 -2.30
CA HIS A 4 3.68 -7.99 -1.87
C HIS A 4 3.61 -7.49 -0.43
N LEU A 5 4.54 -7.92 0.42
CA LEU A 5 4.65 -7.43 1.79
C LEU A 5 5.74 -6.35 1.86
N ALA A 6 5.32 -5.10 2.02
CA ALA A 6 6.19 -3.96 2.23
C ALA A 6 6.74 -3.96 3.65
N VAL A 7 8.08 -4.02 3.76
CA VAL A 7 8.77 -4.27 5.01
C VAL A 7 10.01 -3.40 5.15
N THR A 8 10.23 -2.89 6.36
CA THR A 8 11.47 -2.22 6.74
C THR A 8 12.56 -3.24 7.09
N PRO A 9 13.87 -2.89 7.00
CA PRO A 9 14.96 -3.85 7.21
C PRO A 9 14.91 -4.66 8.51
N GLU A 10 14.41 -4.07 9.59
CA GLU A 10 14.25 -4.67 10.93
C GLU A 10 13.28 -5.85 10.97
N HIS A 11 12.36 -5.94 10.01
CA HIS A 11 11.35 -7.00 9.93
C HIS A 11 11.59 -7.95 8.75
N LEU A 12 12.65 -7.73 7.96
CA LEU A 12 12.92 -8.45 6.72
C LEU A 12 13.04 -9.98 6.91
N GLU A 13 13.74 -10.44 7.95
CA GLU A 13 13.92 -11.88 8.20
C GLU A 13 12.58 -12.58 8.45
N ARG A 14 11.72 -11.95 9.27
CA ARG A 14 10.37 -12.46 9.56
C ARG A 14 9.47 -12.42 8.32
N ALA A 15 9.60 -11.40 7.47
CA ALA A 15 8.86 -11.33 6.21
C ALA A 15 9.27 -12.41 5.22
N LEU A 16 10.57 -12.69 5.09
CA LEU A 16 11.07 -13.74 4.20
C LEU A 16 10.65 -15.15 4.65
N ALA A 17 10.36 -15.35 5.94
CA ALA A 17 9.77 -16.59 6.44
C ALA A 17 8.30 -16.78 6.01
N LEU A 18 7.59 -15.70 5.70
CA LEU A 18 6.17 -15.72 5.33
C LEU A 18 5.94 -15.71 3.82
N THR A 19 6.72 -14.92 3.07
CA THR A 19 6.54 -14.73 1.63
C THR A 19 7.84 -14.45 0.89
N ALA A 20 7.91 -14.90 -0.36
CA ALA A 20 8.97 -14.54 -1.30
C ALA A 20 8.72 -13.17 -1.98
N HIS A 21 7.48 -12.66 -1.90
CA HIS A 21 7.08 -11.41 -2.54
C HIS A 21 7.25 -10.26 -1.54
N VAL A 22 8.48 -9.77 -1.39
CA VAL A 22 8.80 -8.66 -0.49
C VAL A 22 8.95 -7.36 -1.27
N ALA A 23 8.42 -6.27 -0.72
CA ALA A 23 8.69 -4.92 -1.14
C ALA A 23 9.56 -4.22 -0.07
N HIS A 24 10.75 -3.77 -0.44
CA HIS A 24 11.79 -3.33 0.49
C HIS A 24 11.64 -1.83 0.78
N ALA A 25 10.99 -1.49 1.89
CA ALA A 25 10.84 -0.13 2.42
C ALA A 25 12.12 0.31 3.15
N ALA A 26 13.18 0.48 2.38
CA ALA A 26 14.51 0.82 2.87
C ALA A 26 15.10 2.05 2.19
N PHE A 27 14.36 2.69 1.28
CA PHE A 27 14.86 3.78 0.45
C PHE A 27 14.00 5.02 0.63
N ARG A 28 14.64 6.19 0.61
CA ARG A 28 13.96 7.48 0.60
C ARG A 28 14.75 8.48 -0.21
N ILE A 29 14.07 9.49 -0.74
CA ILE A 29 14.73 10.63 -1.38
C ILE A 29 15.02 11.70 -0.33
N GLY A 30 16.23 12.23 -0.32
CA GLY A 30 16.63 13.36 0.52
C GLY A 30 16.13 14.69 -0.03
N GLU A 31 16.17 15.75 0.78
CA GLU A 31 15.80 17.11 0.36
C GLU A 31 16.69 17.66 -0.76
N ASP A 32 17.89 17.09 -0.94
CA ASP A 32 18.83 17.38 -2.03
C ASP A 32 18.61 16.51 -3.28
N GLY A 33 17.64 15.59 -3.24
CA GLY A 33 17.39 14.60 -4.29
C GLY A 33 18.30 13.38 -4.23
N ALA A 34 19.19 13.27 -3.24
CA ALA A 34 20.05 12.11 -3.09
C ALA A 34 19.25 10.88 -2.62
N LEU A 35 19.59 9.69 -3.14
CA LEU A 35 18.98 8.45 -2.69
C LEU A 35 19.61 8.01 -1.37
N LEU A 36 18.82 8.05 -0.30
CA LEU A 36 19.19 7.55 1.01
C LEU A 36 18.67 6.13 1.17
N SER A 37 19.47 5.26 1.79
CA SER A 37 19.10 3.87 2.02
C SER A 37 19.47 3.38 3.41
N ARG A 38 18.56 2.63 4.03
CA ARG A 38 18.84 1.84 5.23
C ARG A 38 19.59 0.56 4.83
N ALA A 39 20.40 0.03 5.74
CA ALA A 39 21.22 -1.15 5.46
C ALA A 39 20.34 -2.37 5.15
N LEU A 40 20.58 -2.97 3.99
CA LEU A 40 20.00 -4.26 3.57
C LEU A 40 21.11 -5.29 3.43
N PRO A 41 20.87 -6.58 3.73
CA PRO A 41 21.87 -7.65 3.60
C PRO A 41 22.54 -7.62 2.22
N ALA A 42 23.87 -7.74 2.15
CA ALA A 42 24.61 -7.59 0.88
C ALA A 42 24.17 -8.59 -0.20
N ALA A 43 23.83 -9.83 0.21
CA ALA A 43 23.38 -10.89 -0.66
C ALA A 43 21.90 -10.79 -1.09
N LEU A 44 21.13 -9.85 -0.53
CA LEU A 44 19.71 -9.69 -0.87
C LEU A 44 19.55 -9.33 -2.36
N GLN A 45 18.77 -10.15 -3.06
CA GLN A 45 18.39 -10.01 -4.46
C GLN A 45 16.88 -10.26 -4.60
N GLY A 46 16.25 -9.58 -5.57
CA GLY A 46 14.83 -9.77 -5.87
C GLY A 46 13.88 -9.03 -4.92
N GLY A 47 12.61 -9.00 -5.29
CA GLY A 47 11.57 -8.18 -4.64
C GLY A 47 11.35 -6.84 -5.35
N VAL A 48 10.60 -5.94 -4.71
CA VAL A 48 10.27 -4.61 -5.23
C VAL A 48 10.96 -3.55 -4.36
N MET A 49 11.44 -2.47 -4.96
CA MET A 49 12.01 -1.33 -4.23
C MET A 49 10.89 -0.39 -3.78
N VAL A 50 10.75 -0.05 -2.50
CA VAL A 50 9.81 1.00 -2.05
C VAL A 50 10.60 2.24 -1.67
N VAL A 51 10.20 3.38 -2.22
CA VAL A 51 10.90 4.66 -2.10
C VAL A 51 9.98 5.69 -1.50
N ASP A 52 10.27 6.09 -0.27
CA ASP A 52 9.61 7.22 0.38
C ASP A 52 10.01 8.53 -0.33
N CYS A 53 9.00 9.21 -0.86
CA CYS A 53 9.06 10.46 -1.58
C CYS A 53 8.27 11.58 -0.86
N ALA A 54 8.25 11.56 0.48
CA ALA A 54 7.52 12.55 1.28
C ALA A 54 8.10 13.98 1.20
N VAL A 55 9.35 14.14 0.77
CA VAL A 55 10.02 15.45 0.70
C VAL A 55 10.12 15.96 -0.73
N SER A 56 10.01 17.27 -0.89
CA SER A 56 10.34 17.94 -2.15
C SER A 56 11.85 18.16 -2.26
N PHE A 57 12.36 18.16 -3.48
CA PHE A 57 13.77 18.34 -3.77
C PHE A 57 13.98 19.17 -5.06
N PRO A 58 15.19 19.71 -5.31
CA PRO A 58 15.46 20.55 -6.47
C PRO A 58 15.15 19.85 -7.80
N ALA A 59 14.50 20.55 -8.73
CA ALA A 59 14.20 20.03 -10.06
C ALA A 59 15.45 19.54 -10.82
N ALA A 60 16.60 20.20 -10.61
CA ALA A 60 17.88 19.80 -11.22
C ALA A 60 18.37 18.41 -10.76
N ALA A 61 17.90 17.91 -9.62
CA ALA A 61 18.28 16.60 -9.08
C ALA A 61 17.41 15.44 -9.60
N VAL A 62 16.29 15.72 -10.29
CA VAL A 62 15.32 14.70 -10.74
C VAL A 62 15.96 13.62 -11.61
N GLU A 63 16.78 14.00 -12.58
CA GLU A 63 17.42 13.03 -13.47
C GLU A 63 18.40 12.13 -12.73
N ASP A 64 19.21 12.70 -11.83
CA ASP A 64 20.17 11.93 -11.05
C ASP A 64 19.47 11.01 -10.04
N ALA A 65 18.41 11.49 -9.38
CA ALA A 65 17.55 10.69 -8.50
C ALA A 65 16.97 9.48 -9.25
N ALA A 66 16.38 9.68 -10.44
CA ALA A 66 15.85 8.59 -11.27
C ALA A 66 16.95 7.57 -11.65
N ARG A 67 18.14 8.05 -12.02
CA ARG A 67 19.30 7.19 -12.35
C ARG A 67 19.78 6.40 -11.14
N GLN A 68 19.83 7.00 -9.96
CA GLN A 68 20.21 6.34 -8.72
C GLN A 68 19.21 5.23 -8.36
N LEU A 69 17.91 5.51 -8.42
CA LEU A 69 16.85 4.53 -8.18
C LEU A 69 16.98 3.33 -9.12
N LEU A 70 17.08 3.58 -10.42
CA LEU A 70 17.23 2.51 -11.40
C LEU A 70 18.52 1.70 -11.19
N ARG A 71 19.64 2.36 -10.89
CA ARG A 71 20.91 1.67 -10.62
C ARG A 71 20.79 0.72 -9.44
N VAL A 72 20.14 1.13 -8.35
CA VAL A 72 19.89 0.26 -7.19
C VAL A 72 18.96 -0.88 -7.56
N CYS A 73 17.85 -0.57 -8.25
CA CYS A 73 16.87 -1.55 -8.71
C CYS A 73 17.52 -2.66 -9.56
N LEU A 74 18.37 -2.29 -10.52
CA LEU A 74 19.08 -3.24 -11.37
C LEU A 74 20.13 -4.04 -10.60
N ARG A 75 20.96 -3.40 -9.77
CA ARG A 75 22.02 -4.06 -8.99
C ARG A 75 21.48 -5.11 -8.02
N ARG A 76 20.29 -4.88 -7.47
CA ARG A 76 19.60 -5.78 -6.53
C ARG A 76 18.64 -6.73 -7.23
N SER A 77 18.57 -6.70 -8.56
CA SER A 77 17.62 -7.49 -9.35
C SER A 77 16.16 -7.32 -8.91
N PHE A 78 15.79 -6.14 -8.41
CA PHE A 78 14.41 -5.83 -8.07
C PHE A 78 13.56 -5.83 -9.33
N SER A 79 12.30 -6.29 -9.24
CA SER A 79 11.38 -6.36 -10.38
C SER A 79 10.73 -5.02 -10.71
N GLY A 80 10.75 -4.07 -9.77
CA GLY A 80 10.18 -2.75 -9.94
C GLY A 80 10.46 -1.80 -8.80
N VAL A 81 9.91 -0.59 -8.93
CA VAL A 81 10.01 0.51 -7.97
C VAL A 81 8.61 1.01 -7.64
N VAL A 82 8.31 1.16 -6.35
CA VAL A 82 7.12 1.82 -5.81
C VAL A 82 7.55 3.21 -5.35
N LEU A 83 6.88 4.24 -5.85
CA LEU A 83 7.00 5.60 -5.31
C LEU A 83 5.92 5.77 -4.25
N ASP A 84 6.34 5.84 -2.99
CA ASP A 84 5.45 6.12 -1.87
C ASP A 84 5.42 7.63 -1.63
N ALA A 85 4.35 8.27 -2.09
CA ALA A 85 4.21 9.73 -2.09
C ALA A 85 2.85 10.10 -1.47
N PRO A 86 2.80 10.44 -0.18
CA PRO A 86 1.54 10.73 0.51
C PRO A 86 0.89 12.04 0.03
N ASP A 87 1.70 13.01 -0.43
CA ASP A 87 1.22 14.34 -0.85
C ASP A 87 1.32 14.55 -2.37
N THR A 88 0.18 14.83 -2.98
CA THR A 88 -0.04 14.95 -4.43
C THR A 88 0.49 16.25 -5.04
N SER A 89 1.29 17.02 -4.30
CA SER A 89 1.57 18.44 -4.64
C SER A 89 3.03 18.74 -4.95
N SER A 90 3.95 17.77 -4.83
CA SER A 90 5.37 18.03 -5.10
C SER A 90 5.67 17.98 -6.60
N PRO A 91 6.06 19.10 -7.24
CA PRO A 91 6.45 19.10 -8.65
C PRO A 91 7.67 18.20 -8.91
N SER A 92 8.55 18.06 -7.92
CA SER A 92 9.74 17.21 -8.02
C SER A 92 9.40 15.72 -8.08
N VAL A 93 8.40 15.27 -7.32
CA VAL A 93 7.95 13.87 -7.33
C VAL A 93 7.19 13.55 -8.63
N LEU A 94 6.39 14.49 -9.13
CA LEU A 94 5.76 14.37 -10.46
C LEU A 94 6.79 14.23 -11.58
N ALA A 95 7.80 15.12 -11.59
CA ALA A 95 8.88 15.07 -12.56
C ALA A 95 9.71 13.77 -12.44
N LEU A 96 9.90 13.26 -11.23
CA LEU A 96 10.56 11.98 -10.99
C LEU A 96 9.79 10.82 -11.60
N ALA A 97 8.46 10.75 -11.40
CA ALA A 97 7.63 9.71 -11.99
C ALA A 97 7.70 9.74 -13.53
N GLN A 98 7.62 10.94 -14.13
CA GLN A 98 7.78 11.15 -15.58
C GLN A 98 9.14 10.67 -16.09
N GLN A 99 10.22 11.00 -15.37
CA GLN A 99 11.58 10.64 -15.76
C GLN A 99 11.87 9.16 -15.57
N LEU A 100 11.36 8.54 -14.50
CA LEU A 100 11.65 7.16 -14.13
C LEU A 100 10.89 6.15 -15.00
N GLN A 101 9.67 6.46 -15.46
CA GLN A 101 8.87 5.52 -16.28
C GLN A 101 9.61 4.99 -17.52
N PRO A 102 10.09 5.83 -18.46
CA PRO A 102 10.73 5.33 -19.67
C PRO A 102 12.03 4.55 -19.36
N MET A 103 12.74 4.99 -18.32
CA MET A 103 13.95 4.30 -17.85
C MET A 103 13.62 2.91 -17.30
N ALA A 104 12.59 2.78 -16.46
CA ALA A 104 12.15 1.50 -15.92
C ALA A 104 11.69 0.56 -17.04
N ALA A 105 10.89 1.07 -18.00
CA ALA A 105 10.41 0.32 -19.15
C ALA A 105 11.55 -0.23 -20.01
N GLN A 106 12.59 0.58 -20.29
CA GLN A 106 13.77 0.16 -21.06
C GLN A 106 14.44 -1.10 -20.48
N TYR A 107 14.48 -1.23 -19.15
CA TYR A 107 15.07 -2.39 -18.47
C TYR A 107 14.04 -3.42 -17.99
N ARG A 108 12.79 -3.35 -18.50
CA ARG A 108 11.68 -4.24 -18.12
C ARG A 108 11.47 -4.27 -16.60
N ARG A 109 11.49 -3.10 -15.97
CA ARG A 109 11.14 -2.89 -14.56
C ARG A 109 9.79 -2.22 -14.48
N ARG A 110 8.98 -2.66 -13.52
CA ARG A 110 7.69 -2.04 -13.25
C ARG A 110 7.88 -0.77 -12.42
N LEU A 111 7.04 0.21 -12.67
CA LEU A 111 6.89 1.38 -11.83
C LEU A 111 5.48 1.35 -11.24
N TYR A 112 5.39 1.42 -9.92
CA TYR A 112 4.15 1.50 -9.18
C TYR A 112 4.03 2.91 -8.61
N VAL A 113 2.88 3.55 -8.81
CA VAL A 113 2.65 4.93 -8.39
C VAL A 113 1.26 5.08 -7.77
N PRO A 114 1.08 5.96 -6.77
CA PRO A 114 -0.25 6.34 -6.30
C PRO A 114 -1.06 7.01 -7.41
N GLU A 115 -2.39 6.98 -7.28
CA GLU A 115 -3.33 7.55 -8.27
C GLU A 115 -3.02 9.01 -8.63
N CYS A 116 -2.52 9.80 -7.68
CA CYS A 116 -2.15 11.19 -7.92
C CYS A 116 -1.03 11.39 -8.95
N LEU A 117 -0.16 10.38 -9.12
CA LEU A 117 0.95 10.40 -10.08
C LEU A 117 0.60 9.66 -11.39
N ALA A 118 -0.58 9.05 -11.50
CA ALA A 118 -0.96 8.22 -12.66
C ALA A 118 -0.88 8.99 -14.00
N HIS A 119 -1.25 10.28 -13.99
CA HIS A 119 -1.16 11.15 -15.17
C HIS A 119 0.29 11.47 -15.59
N ALA A 120 1.21 11.51 -14.64
CA ALA A 120 2.63 11.74 -14.86
C ALA A 120 3.35 10.49 -15.40
N ALA A 121 2.81 9.30 -15.12
CA ALA A 121 3.35 8.02 -15.55
C ALA A 121 2.25 7.14 -16.19
N PRO A 122 1.90 7.37 -17.48
CA PRO A 122 0.76 6.71 -18.14
C PRO A 122 0.91 5.20 -18.36
N ASP A 123 2.12 4.64 -18.27
CA ASP A 123 2.38 3.20 -18.39
C ASP A 123 2.68 2.54 -17.04
N ALA A 124 2.78 3.31 -15.95
CA ALA A 124 2.96 2.78 -14.61
C ALA A 124 1.73 1.99 -14.15
N THR A 125 1.96 1.08 -13.19
CA THR A 125 0.91 0.41 -12.43
C THR A 125 0.42 1.35 -11.34
N VAL A 126 -0.89 1.60 -11.29
CA VAL A 126 -1.52 2.51 -10.35
C VAL A 126 -1.89 1.76 -9.08
N LEU A 127 -1.46 2.28 -7.93
CA LEU A 127 -1.82 1.79 -6.61
C LEU A 127 -3.17 2.38 -6.21
N VAL A 128 -4.18 1.52 -6.07
CA VAL A 128 -5.55 1.92 -5.71
C VAL A 128 -5.81 1.51 -4.26
N CYS A 129 -6.04 2.51 -3.41
CA CYS A 129 -6.26 2.31 -1.99
C CYS A 129 -7.63 1.66 -1.72
N THR A 130 -7.63 0.69 -0.79
CA THR A 130 -8.83 -0.05 -0.38
C THR A 130 -9.36 0.36 1.01
N ALA A 131 -8.73 1.32 1.66
CA ALA A 131 -9.14 1.86 2.95
C ALA A 131 -10.20 2.96 2.77
N LEU A 132 -11.46 2.56 2.58
CA LEU A 132 -12.59 3.48 2.39
C LEU A 132 -13.31 3.78 3.71
N SER A 133 -13.62 5.04 3.97
CA SER A 133 -14.50 5.47 5.08
C SER A 133 -15.95 5.75 4.65
N GLY A 134 -16.22 5.67 3.33
CA GLY A 134 -17.54 5.88 2.72
C GLY A 134 -17.57 5.39 1.27
N GLY A 135 -18.77 5.27 0.71
CA GLY A 135 -18.98 4.74 -0.64
C GLY A 135 -18.93 3.21 -0.70
N SER A 136 -18.59 2.68 -1.87
CA SER A 136 -18.54 1.25 -2.16
C SER A 136 -17.16 0.85 -2.70
N LEU A 137 -16.57 -0.19 -2.11
CA LEU A 137 -15.30 -0.76 -2.58
C LEU A 137 -15.45 -1.35 -3.98
N GLN A 138 -16.56 -2.04 -4.25
CA GLN A 138 -16.81 -2.60 -5.57
C GLN A 138 -16.86 -1.49 -6.62
N GLN A 139 -17.66 -0.45 -6.37
CA GLN A 139 -17.76 0.68 -7.29
C GLN A 139 -16.38 1.36 -7.48
N ARG A 140 -15.62 1.59 -6.41
CA ARG A 140 -14.28 2.19 -6.49
C ARG A 140 -13.34 1.37 -7.38
N LEU A 141 -13.33 0.05 -7.23
CA LEU A 141 -12.46 -0.83 -8.03
C LEU A 141 -12.93 -0.92 -9.49
N GLU A 142 -14.24 -0.95 -9.73
CA GLU A 142 -14.81 -0.92 -11.09
C GLU A 142 -14.48 0.39 -11.82
N GLU A 143 -14.62 1.53 -11.14
CA GLU A 143 -14.25 2.85 -11.66
C GLU A 143 -12.75 2.92 -11.99
N ALA A 144 -11.89 2.44 -11.09
CA ALA A 144 -10.46 2.37 -11.34
C ALA A 144 -10.13 1.46 -12.54
N CYS A 145 -10.78 0.29 -12.65
CA CYS A 145 -10.61 -0.61 -13.79
C CYS A 145 -11.05 0.03 -15.10
N ALA A 146 -12.17 0.76 -15.11
CA ALA A 146 -12.64 1.50 -16.27
C ALA A 146 -11.67 2.62 -16.68
N GLN A 147 -11.04 3.27 -15.71
CA GLN A 147 -10.12 4.38 -15.95
C GLN A 147 -8.72 3.93 -16.41
N TYR A 148 -8.13 2.93 -15.75
CA TYR A 148 -6.72 2.56 -15.96
C TYR A 148 -6.52 1.24 -16.71
N GLY A 149 -7.53 0.37 -16.70
CA GLY A 149 -7.45 -1.02 -17.11
C GLY A 149 -6.96 -1.93 -15.97
N PRO A 150 -7.56 -3.12 -15.77
CA PRO A 150 -7.29 -3.97 -14.61
C PRO A 150 -5.83 -4.46 -14.54
N SER A 151 -5.16 -4.68 -15.68
CA SER A 151 -3.76 -5.09 -15.72
C SER A 151 -2.76 -4.00 -15.33
N ARG A 152 -3.22 -2.75 -15.21
CA ARG A 152 -2.44 -1.60 -14.78
C ARG A 152 -2.74 -1.19 -13.33
N ILE A 153 -3.48 -1.99 -12.58
CA ILE A 153 -3.83 -1.71 -11.19
C ILE A 153 -3.13 -2.72 -10.29
N ALA A 154 -2.64 -2.24 -9.16
CA ALA A 154 -2.34 -3.05 -8.00
C ALA A 154 -3.08 -2.45 -6.80
N LEU A 155 -3.54 -3.30 -5.88
CA LEU A 155 -4.15 -2.81 -4.66
C LEU A 155 -3.09 -2.21 -3.74
N ASP A 156 -3.37 -1.03 -3.23
CA ASP A 156 -2.85 -0.62 -1.93
C ASP A 156 -3.82 -1.17 -0.86
N LEU A 157 -3.48 -2.35 -0.33
CA LEU A 157 -4.31 -3.13 0.58
C LEU A 157 -4.12 -2.62 2.02
N GLN A 158 -4.35 -1.33 2.22
CA GLN A 158 -4.21 -0.69 3.52
C GLN A 158 -5.24 -1.23 4.52
N ARG A 159 -4.79 -1.53 5.76
CA ARG A 159 -5.66 -2.01 6.82
C ARG A 159 -6.32 -0.84 7.53
N LEU A 160 -7.64 -0.75 7.47
CA LEU A 160 -8.38 0.23 8.28
C LEU A 160 -8.27 -0.13 9.77
N MET A 161 -7.92 0.86 10.58
CA MET A 161 -8.08 0.85 12.03
C MET A 161 -8.34 2.29 12.46
N MET A 162 -9.57 2.76 12.32
CA MET A 162 -9.88 4.19 12.43
C MET A 162 -11.08 4.44 13.36
N GLU A 163 -11.00 5.51 14.14
CA GLU A 163 -12.12 6.06 14.92
C GLU A 163 -12.61 7.36 14.30
N PHE A 164 -13.91 7.48 14.07
CA PHE A 164 -14.56 8.66 13.51
C PHE A 164 -15.48 9.32 14.54
N PRO A 165 -15.50 10.67 14.65
CA PRO A 165 -16.52 11.38 15.39
C PRO A 165 -17.90 11.23 14.73
N ILE A 166 -18.98 11.31 15.50
CA ILE A 166 -20.33 11.39 14.92
C ILE A 166 -21.00 12.70 15.37
N PRO A 167 -21.39 13.60 14.44
CA PRO A 167 -21.24 13.49 12.97
C PRO A 167 -19.78 13.63 12.50
N CYS A 168 -19.47 13.07 11.32
CA CYS A 168 -18.16 13.17 10.66
C CYS A 168 -18.27 13.93 9.32
N PRO A 169 -18.43 15.26 9.33
CA PRO A 169 -18.63 16.02 8.10
C PRO A 169 -17.44 15.98 7.14
N GLY A 170 -16.21 15.83 7.66
CA GLY A 170 -14.99 15.75 6.85
C GLY A 170 -14.65 14.34 6.37
N GLY A 171 -15.32 13.29 6.87
CA GLY A 171 -14.92 11.90 6.61
C GLY A 171 -13.56 11.51 7.20
N GLU A 172 -12.95 12.38 8.01
CA GLU A 172 -11.66 12.19 8.64
C GLU A 172 -11.79 11.46 9.98
N GLY A 173 -10.97 10.44 10.15
CA GLY A 173 -10.88 9.66 11.38
C GLY A 173 -9.49 9.76 12.01
N THR A 174 -9.39 9.29 13.24
CA THR A 174 -8.13 9.14 13.96
C THR A 174 -7.67 7.68 13.85
N PRO A 175 -6.41 7.42 13.45
CA PRO A 175 -5.88 6.05 13.46
C PRO A 175 -5.82 5.48 14.87
N LEU A 176 -6.07 4.18 14.96
CA LEU A 176 -5.99 3.37 16.17
C LEU A 176 -4.83 2.38 16.05
N THR A 177 -4.15 2.15 17.15
CA THR A 177 -3.27 0.99 17.30
C THR A 177 -4.11 -0.30 17.43
N ALA A 178 -3.51 -1.44 17.11
CA ALA A 178 -4.16 -2.75 17.30
C ALA A 178 -4.63 -2.96 18.76
N LYS A 179 -3.86 -2.44 19.74
CA LYS A 179 -4.21 -2.50 21.15
C LYS A 179 -5.44 -1.65 21.48
N GLU A 180 -5.52 -0.43 20.98
CA GLU A 180 -6.69 0.44 21.18
C GLU A 180 -7.94 -0.15 20.54
N LEU A 181 -7.82 -0.67 19.31
CA LEU A 181 -8.90 -1.37 18.63
C LEU A 181 -9.42 -2.56 19.45
N GLN A 182 -8.51 -3.39 19.97
CA GLN A 182 -8.88 -4.52 20.82
C GLN A 182 -9.63 -4.06 22.07
N GLN A 183 -9.14 -3.01 22.75
CA GLN A 183 -9.79 -2.45 23.94
C GLN A 183 -11.18 -1.87 23.61
N HIS A 184 -11.32 -1.13 22.53
CA HIS A 184 -12.60 -0.55 22.11
C HIS A 184 -13.63 -1.61 21.73
N ARG A 185 -13.18 -2.74 21.18
CA ARG A 185 -14.04 -3.86 20.75
C ARG A 185 -14.58 -4.69 21.93
N GLN A 186 -13.96 -4.68 23.10
CA GLN A 186 -14.37 -5.54 24.23
C GLN A 186 -15.83 -5.32 24.63
N GLY A 187 -16.61 -6.41 24.62
CA GLY A 187 -18.03 -6.39 24.99
C GLY A 187 -18.94 -5.67 23.98
N ARG A 188 -18.46 -5.38 22.75
CA ARG A 188 -19.24 -4.71 21.71
C ARG A 188 -19.75 -5.70 20.67
N CYS A 189 -20.97 -5.44 20.17
CA CYS A 189 -21.46 -6.08 18.95
C CYS A 189 -20.72 -5.48 17.75
N VAL A 190 -20.07 -6.36 16.97
CA VAL A 190 -19.37 -6.00 15.74
C VAL A 190 -20.29 -6.32 14.57
N TYR A 191 -20.38 -5.39 13.63
CA TYR A 191 -21.13 -5.54 12.39
C TYR A 191 -20.16 -5.57 11.20
N TYR A 192 -20.64 -6.03 10.06
CA TYR A 192 -19.92 -6.04 8.80
C TYR A 192 -20.66 -5.12 7.81
N CYS A 193 -19.90 -4.31 7.08
CA CYS A 193 -20.43 -3.45 6.02
C CYS A 193 -19.97 -4.04 4.67
N ASP A 194 -20.92 -4.54 3.88
CA ASP A 194 -20.62 -5.08 2.55
C ASP A 194 -20.02 -4.02 1.62
N GLU A 195 -20.56 -2.80 1.63
CA GLU A 195 -20.08 -1.70 0.78
C GLU A 195 -18.61 -1.35 1.04
N LEU A 196 -18.21 -1.23 2.30
CA LEU A 196 -16.83 -0.89 2.67
C LEU A 196 -15.92 -2.11 2.73
N CYS A 197 -16.50 -3.32 2.71
CA CYS A 197 -15.81 -4.58 2.98
C CYS A 197 -14.97 -4.49 4.27
N ALA A 198 -15.58 -3.99 5.35
CA ALA A 198 -14.91 -3.72 6.62
C ALA A 198 -15.86 -3.95 7.82
N HIS A 199 -15.27 -4.17 8.99
CA HIS A 199 -16.01 -4.29 10.24
C HIS A 199 -16.21 -2.94 10.92
N TYR A 200 -17.32 -2.78 11.60
CA TYR A 200 -17.56 -1.59 12.39
C TYR A 200 -18.33 -1.84 13.68
N PHE A 201 -18.22 -0.90 14.61
CA PHE A 201 -19.05 -0.82 15.80
C PHE A 201 -19.09 0.61 16.35
N THR A 202 -20.08 0.88 17.19
CA THR A 202 -20.25 2.19 17.83
C THR A 202 -19.85 2.14 19.29
N ARG A 203 -18.99 3.07 19.70
CA ARG A 203 -18.59 3.29 21.09
C ARG A 203 -19.25 4.58 21.60
N ARG A 204 -19.89 4.50 22.77
CA ARG A 204 -20.40 5.67 23.49
C ARG A 204 -19.49 5.95 24.68
N GLY A 205 -19.05 7.19 24.83
CA GLY A 205 -18.26 7.67 25.96
C GLY A 205 -18.82 9.00 26.45
N GLY A 206 -19.50 9.00 27.59
CA GLY A 206 -20.18 10.20 28.09
C GLY A 206 -21.21 10.74 27.09
N ARG A 207 -21.00 11.97 26.62
CA ARG A 207 -21.85 12.61 25.59
C ARG A 207 -21.38 12.37 24.15
N GLU A 208 -20.22 11.74 23.96
CA GLU A 208 -19.65 11.52 22.63
C GLU A 208 -19.96 10.12 22.12
N THR A 209 -20.29 10.05 20.83
CA THR A 209 -20.44 8.79 20.10
C THR A 209 -19.33 8.72 19.04
N ARG A 210 -18.63 7.60 19.03
CA ARG A 210 -17.53 7.31 18.11
C ARG A 210 -17.88 6.09 17.27
N PHE A 211 -17.56 6.17 15.98
CA PHE A 211 -17.71 5.07 15.04
C PHE A 211 -16.33 4.47 14.77
N ILE A 212 -16.16 3.18 14.99
CA ILE A 212 -14.89 2.50 14.71
C ILE A 212 -15.09 1.67 13.45
N LEU A 213 -14.22 1.85 12.46
CA LEU A 213 -14.16 1.08 11.23
C LEU A 213 -12.79 0.40 11.16
N TYR A 214 -12.77 -0.90 10.88
CA TYR A 214 -11.51 -1.64 10.83
C TYR A 214 -11.54 -2.86 9.92
N ASP A 215 -10.34 -3.28 9.53
CA ASP A 215 -10.07 -4.50 8.79
C ASP A 215 -9.45 -5.58 9.67
N ASP A 216 -9.82 -6.83 9.38
CA ASP A 216 -9.14 -8.03 9.86
C ASP A 216 -8.70 -8.90 8.68
N ALA A 217 -8.15 -10.08 8.96
CA ALA A 217 -7.64 -10.95 7.90
C ALA A 217 -8.74 -11.40 6.93
N ASP A 218 -9.99 -11.55 7.38
CA ASP A 218 -11.09 -12.02 6.54
C ASP A 218 -11.60 -10.89 5.64
N THR A 219 -11.70 -9.67 6.16
CA THR A 219 -12.05 -8.50 5.33
C THR A 219 -10.99 -8.24 4.27
N LEU A 220 -9.70 -8.27 4.62
CA LEU A 220 -8.60 -8.10 3.66
C LEU A 220 -8.60 -9.19 2.57
N ARG A 221 -8.92 -10.44 2.91
CA ARG A 221 -9.08 -11.51 1.90
C ARG A 221 -10.23 -11.24 0.95
N ARG A 222 -11.38 -10.82 1.45
CA ARG A 222 -12.53 -10.45 0.60
C ARG A 222 -12.21 -9.30 -0.35
N LYS A 223 -11.44 -8.29 0.09
CA LYS A 223 -10.95 -7.21 -0.78
C LYS A 223 -10.09 -7.77 -1.93
N MET A 224 -9.20 -8.72 -1.63
CA MET A 224 -8.38 -9.40 -2.64
C MET A 224 -9.22 -10.26 -3.60
N GLU A 225 -10.22 -10.98 -3.09
CA GLU A 225 -11.14 -11.80 -3.90
C GLU A 225 -11.96 -10.94 -4.87
N LEU A 226 -12.51 -9.84 -4.39
CA LEU A 226 -13.25 -8.87 -5.21
C LEU A 226 -12.36 -8.31 -6.33
N ALA A 227 -11.14 -7.89 -5.98
CA ALA A 227 -10.20 -7.37 -6.96
C ALA A 227 -9.79 -8.43 -8.00
N GLN A 228 -9.61 -9.69 -7.59
CA GLN A 228 -9.35 -10.80 -8.52
C GLN A 228 -10.52 -11.04 -9.47
N ALA A 229 -11.77 -10.95 -8.99
CA ALA A 229 -12.95 -11.07 -9.84
C ALA A 229 -13.02 -9.96 -10.91
N LEU A 230 -12.44 -8.79 -10.64
CA LEU A 230 -12.30 -7.69 -11.59
C LEU A 230 -11.02 -7.77 -12.44
N GLY A 231 -10.20 -8.81 -12.29
CA GLY A 231 -8.98 -9.03 -13.07
C GLY A 231 -7.74 -8.31 -12.53
N ILE A 232 -7.79 -7.75 -11.33
CA ILE A 232 -6.64 -7.12 -10.66
C ILE A 232 -5.78 -8.23 -10.05
N GLY A 233 -4.53 -8.33 -10.50
CA GLY A 233 -3.65 -9.45 -10.21
C GLY A 233 -2.69 -9.24 -9.03
N GLU A 234 -2.49 -8.01 -8.56
CA GLU A 234 -1.45 -7.63 -7.61
C GLU A 234 -1.98 -6.77 -6.46
N GLY A 235 -1.32 -6.86 -5.31
CA GLY A 235 -1.58 -6.00 -4.16
C GLY A 235 -0.36 -5.84 -3.26
N PHE A 236 -0.35 -4.78 -2.45
CA PHE A 236 0.70 -4.44 -1.49
C PHE A 236 0.08 -4.32 -0.08
N LEU A 237 0.75 -4.87 0.91
CA LEU A 237 0.43 -4.75 2.34
C LEU A 237 1.61 -4.16 3.09
N MET A 238 1.36 -3.28 4.05
CA MET A 238 2.39 -2.74 4.93
C MET A 238 2.55 -3.61 6.17
N TRP A 239 3.78 -4.05 6.46
CA TRP A 239 4.10 -4.87 7.63
C TRP A 239 3.58 -4.27 8.96
N PRO A 240 3.87 -3.00 9.31
CA PRO A 240 3.54 -2.47 10.64
C PRO A 240 2.04 -2.46 10.93
N GLU A 241 1.21 -2.31 9.90
CA GLU A 241 -0.24 -2.25 10.02
C GLU A 241 -0.87 -3.63 10.18
N THR A 242 -0.20 -4.67 9.69
CA THR A 242 -0.81 -5.99 9.46
C THR A 242 -0.12 -7.11 10.22
N GLU A 243 0.88 -6.80 11.05
CA GLU A 243 1.73 -7.76 11.75
C GLU A 243 0.96 -8.90 12.44
N ASP A 244 -0.12 -8.59 13.16
CA ASP A 244 -0.99 -9.55 13.86
C ASP A 244 -1.89 -10.38 12.93
N LEU A 245 -1.98 -10.00 11.65
CA LEU A 245 -2.77 -10.68 10.62
C LEU A 245 -1.92 -11.48 9.64
N LEU A 246 -0.61 -11.24 9.56
CA LEU A 246 0.26 -11.78 8.53
C LEU A 246 0.26 -13.31 8.46
N GLU A 247 0.30 -14.00 9.60
CA GLU A 247 0.24 -15.46 9.62
C GLU A 247 -1.02 -15.96 8.92
N LYS A 248 -2.18 -15.35 9.21
CA LYS A 248 -3.44 -15.72 8.54
C LYS A 248 -3.46 -15.35 7.07
N LEU A 249 -2.92 -14.19 6.71
CA LEU A 249 -2.92 -13.68 5.32
C LEU A 249 -1.99 -14.48 4.41
N PHE A 250 -0.89 -15.02 4.95
CA PHE A 250 0.09 -15.80 4.21
C PHE A 250 0.05 -17.31 4.53
N ASP A 251 -0.86 -17.77 5.40
CA ASP A 251 -0.99 -19.21 5.71
C ASP A 251 -1.38 -19.99 4.45
N LYS A 252 -0.61 -21.02 4.13
CA LYS A 252 -0.80 -21.86 2.93
C LYS A 252 -1.69 -23.09 3.19
N LYS A 253 -2.47 -23.14 4.29
CA LYS A 253 -3.43 -24.21 4.60
C LYS A 253 -4.87 -23.67 4.48
N LYS A 254 -5.77 -24.12 3.61
CA LYS A 254 -5.88 -25.30 2.73
C LYS A 254 -6.53 -24.87 1.40
N GLU A 255 -5.74 -24.70 0.34
CA GLU A 255 -6.24 -24.92 -1.03
C GLU A 255 -5.76 -26.32 -1.43
N GLY A 256 -6.59 -27.33 -1.18
CA GLY A 256 -6.29 -28.72 -1.53
C GLY A 256 -6.53 -29.72 -0.41
N GLU A 257 -7.79 -29.98 -0.09
CA GLU A 257 -8.26 -31.32 0.28
C GLU A 257 -9.64 -31.49 -0.36
N PRO A 258 -9.79 -32.37 -1.38
CA PRO A 258 -11.10 -32.83 -1.84
C PRO A 258 -11.80 -33.71 -0.80
#